data_AF-M0KU93-F1
#
_entry.id   AF-M0KU93-F1
#
_cell.length_a   1.000
_cell.length_b   1.000
_cell.length_c   1.000
_cell.angle_alpha   90.00
_cell.angle_beta   90.00
_cell.angle_gamma   90.00
#
_symmetry.space_group_name_H-M   'P 1'
#
loop_
_entity.id
_entity.type
_entity.pdbx_description
1 polymer ?
#
loop_
_entity_poly.entity_id
_entity_poly.type
_entity_poly.pdbx_seq_one_letter_code
_entity_poly.pdbx_strand_id
1 'polypeptide(L)'
;MSTRRNTTLGEYSSGGYPGFEQLKKGTESTSETIVEAITESLDRFQTAVQINDNTESYLVGGVEQPRSAPSYSRLYHHPTGPGTGLAGVLRWARQVTERGEPDEYTVGFSPADENTITEVHSLSVEEHNRSERLADLLPAIRSRLTGLDWTGDADPRPAVDDWHTAARRLSEFATDNEARYSFPPADINRNKPTFVLARWSSPAVDSLVHVEDSLLNKEDGIKEVTPEAFRELLFDYAEANGIGPV
;
A
#
# COMPACT_ATOMS: atom_id res chain seq x y z
N MET A 1 28.26 10.99 4.48
CA MET A 1 26.95 11.62 4.26
C MET A 1 26.46 11.18 2.89
N SER A 2 25.58 10.17 2.85
CA SER A 2 25.03 9.67 1.58
C SER A 2 23.88 10.58 1.19
N THR A 3 24.03 11.27 0.06
CA THR A 3 23.02 12.16 -0.50
C THR A 3 21.84 11.29 -0.97
N ARG A 4 20.76 11.23 -0.18
CA ARG A 4 19.49 10.62 -0.61
C ARG A 4 19.07 11.33 -1.91
N ARG A 5 19.10 10.61 -3.03
CA ARG A 5 18.56 11.13 -4.29
C ARG A 5 17.05 11.03 -4.25
N ASN A 6 16.39 12.17 -4.45
CA ASN A 6 14.94 12.27 -4.65
C ASN A 6 14.60 11.74 -6.05
N THR A 7 14.56 10.42 -6.23
CA THR A 7 13.98 9.78 -7.41
C THR A 7 12.46 9.75 -7.24
N THR A 8 11.74 10.45 -8.11
CA THR A 8 10.27 10.59 -8.05
C THR A 8 9.59 9.39 -8.70
N LEU A 9 8.33 9.14 -8.32
CA LEU A 9 7.55 7.98 -8.80
C LEU A 9 7.34 7.96 -10.33
N GLY A 10 7.44 9.13 -10.98
CA GLY A 10 7.40 9.24 -12.44
C GLY A 10 8.43 8.33 -13.09
N GLU A 11 9.64 8.26 -12.55
CA GLU A 11 10.72 7.40 -13.06
C GLU A 11 10.42 5.90 -12.88
N TYR A 12 9.59 5.52 -11.89
CA TYR A 12 9.17 4.14 -11.65
C TYR A 12 7.98 3.71 -12.51
N SER A 13 7.12 4.64 -12.93
CA SER A 13 5.83 4.36 -13.59
C SER A 13 5.90 4.54 -15.12
N SER A 14 6.72 5.47 -15.61
CA SER A 14 6.84 5.78 -17.03
C SER A 14 8.04 5.05 -17.66
N GLY A 15 7.82 3.81 -18.08
CA GLY A 15 8.57 3.19 -19.19
C GLY A 15 10.10 3.22 -19.12
N GLY A 16 10.68 2.12 -18.63
CA GLY A 16 12.07 1.75 -18.92
C GLY A 16 13.05 2.05 -17.80
N TYR A 17 12.92 1.36 -16.67
CA TYR A 17 14.05 1.26 -15.73
C TYR A 17 15.12 0.36 -16.36
N PRO A 18 16.34 0.86 -16.65
CA PRO A 18 17.35 0.10 -17.40
C PRO A 18 17.81 -1.17 -16.68
N GLY A 19 17.63 -1.27 -15.36
CA GLY A 19 17.96 -2.46 -14.57
C GLY A 19 17.06 -3.68 -14.85
N PHE A 20 15.81 -3.49 -15.28
CA PHE A 20 14.91 -4.64 -15.51
C PHE A 20 15.23 -5.34 -16.83
N GLU A 21 15.65 -4.58 -17.85
CA GLU A 21 16.17 -5.15 -19.11
C GLU A 21 17.53 -5.84 -18.93
N GLN A 22 18.28 -5.51 -17.86
CA GLN A 22 19.50 -6.23 -17.48
C GLN A 22 19.18 -7.57 -16.82
N LEU A 23 18.12 -7.65 -15.99
CA LEU A 23 17.64 -8.92 -15.44
C LEU A 23 17.21 -9.89 -16.55
N LYS A 24 16.40 -9.43 -17.53
CA LYS A 24 15.97 -10.26 -18.67
C LYS A 24 17.09 -10.93 -19.47
N LYS A 25 18.32 -10.37 -19.45
CA LYS A 25 19.43 -10.86 -20.28
C LYS A 25 20.36 -11.85 -19.58
N GLY A 26 20.18 -12.09 -18.28
CA GLY A 26 21.16 -12.84 -17.47
C GLY A 26 20.61 -13.86 -16.48
N THR A 27 19.29 -13.98 -16.34
CA THR A 27 18.66 -14.84 -15.32
C THR A 27 18.13 -16.15 -15.89
N GLU A 28 18.23 -17.23 -15.12
CA GLU A 28 17.49 -18.47 -15.37
C GLU A 28 15.98 -18.22 -15.23
N SER A 29 15.14 -19.08 -15.81
CA SER A 29 13.69 -18.93 -15.73
C SER A 29 13.21 -18.89 -14.27
N THR A 30 12.32 -17.95 -13.94
CA THR A 30 11.73 -17.82 -12.60
C THR A 30 10.97 -19.11 -12.25
N SER A 31 11.07 -19.58 -11.00
CA SER A 31 10.37 -20.80 -10.56
C SER A 31 8.85 -20.66 -10.66
N GLU A 32 8.16 -21.77 -10.98
CA GLU A 32 6.68 -21.80 -11.07
C GLU A 32 6.00 -21.31 -9.80
N THR A 33 6.57 -21.60 -8.62
CA THR A 33 6.04 -21.15 -7.32
C THR A 33 6.04 -19.61 -7.21
N ILE A 34 7.07 -18.93 -7.70
CA ILE A 34 7.10 -17.46 -7.69
C ILE A 34 6.10 -16.91 -8.69
N VAL A 35 5.94 -17.56 -9.85
CA VAL A 35 4.95 -17.16 -10.87
C VAL A 35 3.53 -17.28 -10.32
N GLU A 36 3.18 -18.40 -9.71
CA GLU A 36 1.88 -18.61 -9.05
C GLU A 36 1.62 -17.54 -7.99
N ALA A 37 2.61 -17.29 -7.11
CA ALA A 37 2.52 -16.25 -6.09
C ALA A 37 2.18 -14.87 -6.68
N ILE A 38 2.87 -14.42 -7.74
CA ILE A 38 2.63 -13.10 -8.36
C ILE A 38 1.33 -13.03 -9.18
N THR A 39 0.87 -14.13 -9.77
CA THR A 39 -0.32 -14.11 -10.65
C THR A 39 -1.61 -14.45 -9.95
N GLU A 40 -1.56 -15.21 -8.85
CA GLU A 40 -2.75 -15.78 -8.21
C GLU A 40 -2.91 -15.37 -6.74
N SER A 41 -1.81 -15.04 -6.04
CA SER A 41 -1.84 -14.85 -4.58
C SER A 41 -1.62 -13.42 -4.11
N LEU A 42 -1.11 -12.50 -4.94
CA LEU A 42 -0.92 -11.11 -4.51
C LEU A 42 -2.24 -10.33 -4.49
N ASP A 43 -2.81 -10.17 -3.29
CA ASP A 43 -3.97 -9.32 -3.07
C ASP A 43 -3.60 -8.03 -2.31
N ARG A 44 -4.01 -6.90 -2.87
CA ARG A 44 -3.68 -5.54 -2.42
C ARG A 44 -4.28 -5.29 -1.04
N PHE A 45 -3.42 -4.91 -0.11
CA PHE A 45 -3.72 -4.67 1.29
C PHE A 45 -4.32 -5.86 2.05
N GLN A 46 -4.26 -7.06 1.49
CA GLN A 46 -4.71 -8.29 2.13
C GLN A 46 -3.58 -9.31 2.31
N THR A 47 -2.51 -9.16 1.53
CA THR A 47 -1.33 -10.02 1.61
C THR A 47 -0.07 -9.25 1.94
N ALA A 48 0.86 -9.94 2.58
CA ALA A 48 2.24 -9.52 2.74
C ALA A 48 3.16 -10.52 2.03
N VAL A 49 4.36 -10.08 1.66
CA VAL A 49 5.35 -10.92 0.99
C VAL A 49 6.71 -10.83 1.65
N GLN A 50 7.43 -11.95 1.70
CA GLN A 50 8.86 -11.96 1.98
C GLN A 50 9.61 -12.31 0.70
N ILE A 51 10.69 -11.59 0.45
CA ILE A 51 11.47 -11.69 -0.80
C ILE A 51 12.86 -12.22 -0.46
N ASN A 52 13.27 -13.26 -1.17
CA ASN A 52 14.55 -13.93 -0.99
C ASN A 52 14.75 -14.34 0.48
N ASP A 53 15.95 -14.14 1.03
CA ASP A 53 16.27 -14.47 2.43
C ASP A 53 15.98 -13.30 3.40
N ASN A 54 15.17 -12.32 2.98
CA ASN A 54 14.80 -11.22 3.86
C ASN A 54 13.84 -11.68 4.95
N THR A 55 14.12 -11.29 6.19
CA THR A 55 13.29 -11.59 7.36
C THR A 55 12.08 -10.67 7.49
N GLU A 56 12.06 -9.55 6.78
CA GLU A 56 10.95 -8.61 6.78
C GLU A 56 9.84 -9.02 5.81
N SER A 57 8.59 -8.98 6.28
CA SER A 57 7.39 -9.10 5.46
C SER A 57 6.91 -7.72 5.02
N TYR A 58 6.69 -7.54 3.72
CA TYR A 58 6.21 -6.30 3.13
C TYR A 58 4.74 -6.39 2.74
N LEU A 59 3.94 -5.42 3.14
CA LEU A 59 2.55 -5.34 2.72
C LEU A 59 2.45 -5.05 1.22
N VAL A 60 1.60 -5.81 0.53
CA VAL A 60 1.28 -5.63 -0.88
C VAL A 60 0.33 -4.43 -1.05
N GLY A 61 0.76 -3.47 -1.85
CA GLY A 61 0.06 -2.23 -2.17
C GLY A 61 -0.59 -2.23 -3.55
N GLY A 62 -0.61 -1.06 -4.19
CA GLY A 62 -1.10 -0.89 -5.56
C GLY A 62 -0.43 -1.83 -6.54
N VAL A 63 -1.26 -2.61 -7.25
CA VAL A 63 -0.88 -3.50 -8.34
C VAL A 63 -1.25 -2.85 -9.67
N GLU A 64 -0.30 -2.73 -10.59
CA GLU A 64 -0.52 -2.23 -11.93
C GLU A 64 -0.01 -3.22 -12.98
N GLN A 65 -0.82 -3.46 -14.01
CA GLN A 65 -0.51 -4.34 -15.13
C GLN A 65 -0.55 -3.54 -16.45
N PRO A 66 0.45 -2.67 -16.69
CA PRO A 66 0.49 -1.85 -17.90
C PRO A 66 0.68 -2.72 -19.14
N ARG A 67 0.04 -2.35 -20.26
CA ARG A 67 0.12 -3.11 -21.52
C ARG A 67 1.52 -3.13 -22.16
N SER A 68 2.34 -2.12 -21.87
CA SER A 68 3.63 -1.88 -22.54
C SER A 68 4.81 -1.78 -21.58
N ALA A 69 4.63 -2.18 -20.32
CA ALA A 69 5.68 -2.17 -19.30
C ALA A 69 5.53 -3.40 -18.38
N PRO A 70 6.55 -3.75 -17.59
CA PRO A 70 6.43 -4.78 -16.58
C PRO A 70 5.28 -4.46 -15.62
N SER A 71 4.51 -5.49 -15.27
CA SER A 71 3.58 -5.44 -14.16
C SER A 71 4.34 -5.19 -12.87
N TYR A 72 3.70 -4.53 -11.92
CA TYR A 72 4.35 -4.24 -10.66
C TYR A 72 3.38 -4.13 -9.50
N SER A 73 3.91 -4.36 -8.30
CA SER A 73 3.23 -4.12 -7.03
C SER A 73 4.12 -3.29 -6.12
N ARG A 74 3.53 -2.29 -5.47
CA ARG A 74 4.23 -1.49 -4.44
C ARG A 74 4.27 -2.30 -3.14
N LEU A 75 5.40 -2.24 -2.46
CA LEU A 75 5.62 -2.95 -1.20
C LEU A 75 5.89 -1.95 -0.09
N TYR A 76 5.18 -2.09 1.03
CA TYR A 76 5.26 -1.18 2.18
C TYR A 76 5.84 -1.89 3.40
N HIS A 77 6.67 -1.17 4.16
CA HIS A 77 7.11 -1.61 5.47
C HIS A 77 5.93 -1.73 6.43
N HIS A 78 6.05 -2.62 7.42
CA HIS A 78 5.13 -2.57 8.55
C HIS A 78 5.36 -1.25 9.32
N PRO A 79 4.31 -0.49 9.67
CA PRO A 79 4.40 0.85 10.27
C PRO A 79 5.06 0.88 11.66
N THR A 80 5.17 -0.27 12.31
CA THR A 80 5.85 -0.44 13.61
C THR A 80 7.19 -1.20 13.51
N GLY A 81 7.64 -1.52 12.28
CA GLY A 81 8.90 -2.21 12.03
C GLY A 81 10.13 -1.28 12.10
N PRO A 82 11.35 -1.82 11.92
CA PRO A 82 12.60 -1.03 11.91
C PRO A 82 12.75 -0.08 10.70
N GLY A 83 11.74 -0.03 9.82
CA GLY A 83 11.58 0.93 8.74
C GLY A 83 10.12 1.36 8.63
N THR A 84 9.87 2.48 7.98
CA THR A 84 8.52 2.97 7.69
C THR A 84 8.48 3.48 6.25
N GLY A 85 7.30 3.51 5.64
CA GLY A 85 7.19 4.01 4.27
C GLY A 85 7.15 2.91 3.20
N LEU A 86 7.45 3.34 1.97
CA LEU A 86 7.57 2.47 0.82
C LEU A 86 8.88 1.68 0.92
N ALA A 87 8.79 0.35 0.97
CA ALA A 87 9.95 -0.53 0.93
C ALA A 87 10.53 -0.65 -0.49
N GLY A 88 9.67 -0.66 -1.50
CA GLY A 88 10.08 -0.76 -2.89
C GLY A 88 8.97 -1.20 -3.82
N VAL A 89 9.37 -1.74 -4.97
CA VAL A 89 8.47 -2.22 -6.01
C VAL A 89 8.89 -3.60 -6.45
N LEU A 90 7.97 -4.56 -6.34
CA LEU A 90 8.09 -5.88 -6.97
C LEU A 90 7.65 -5.74 -8.44
N ARG A 91 8.50 -6.15 -9.38
CA ARG A 91 8.26 -6.05 -10.82
C ARG A 91 8.30 -7.42 -11.46
N TRP A 92 7.41 -7.67 -12.40
CA TRP A 92 7.43 -8.89 -13.19
C TRP A 92 7.04 -8.63 -14.64
N ALA A 93 7.62 -9.41 -15.55
CA ALA A 93 7.25 -9.43 -16.94
C ALA A 93 7.13 -10.87 -17.43
N ARG A 94 6.12 -11.09 -18.26
CA ARG A 94 5.90 -12.34 -18.99
C ARG A 94 6.48 -12.21 -20.39
N GLN A 95 7.31 -13.15 -20.78
CA GLN A 95 7.80 -13.32 -22.14
C GLN A 95 7.06 -14.51 -22.76
N VAL A 96 6.31 -14.24 -23.82
CA VAL A 96 5.55 -15.28 -24.53
C VAL A 96 6.53 -16.08 -25.38
N THR A 97 6.67 -17.36 -25.09
CA THR A 97 7.57 -18.29 -25.78
C THR A 97 6.89 -18.91 -27.01
N GLU A 98 7.64 -19.70 -27.79
CA GLU A 98 7.08 -20.38 -28.95
C GLU A 98 6.01 -21.40 -28.55
N ARG A 99 5.13 -21.74 -29.50
CA ARG A 99 3.96 -22.57 -29.22
C ARG A 99 4.38 -23.96 -28.73
N GLY A 100 4.07 -24.26 -27.46
CA GLY A 100 4.39 -25.53 -26.81
C GLY A 100 5.44 -25.42 -25.70
N GLU A 101 6.07 -24.26 -25.55
CA GLU A 101 6.93 -23.92 -24.42
C GLU A 101 6.15 -23.17 -23.32
N PRO A 102 6.53 -23.31 -22.04
CA PRO A 102 5.98 -22.48 -20.98
C PRO A 102 6.43 -21.03 -21.17
N ASP A 103 5.57 -20.06 -20.81
CA ASP A 103 5.98 -18.66 -20.82
C ASP A 103 7.06 -18.43 -19.76
N GLU A 104 8.04 -17.60 -20.10
CA GLU A 104 9.09 -17.23 -19.16
C GLU A 104 8.67 -16.00 -18.38
N TYR A 105 8.97 -16.02 -17.08
CA TYR A 105 8.79 -14.86 -16.21
C TYR A 105 10.15 -14.38 -15.73
N THR A 106 10.29 -13.06 -15.65
CA THR A 106 11.39 -12.40 -14.94
C THR A 106 10.79 -11.59 -13.80
N VAL A 107 11.27 -11.83 -12.59
CA VAL A 107 10.80 -11.13 -11.37
C VAL A 107 11.97 -10.45 -10.69
N GLY A 108 11.78 -9.18 -10.33
CA GLY A 108 12.80 -8.37 -9.68
C GLY A 108 12.20 -7.46 -8.62
N PHE A 109 12.95 -7.25 -7.54
CA PHE A 109 12.60 -6.30 -6.50
C PHE A 109 13.49 -5.07 -6.58
N SER A 110 12.87 -3.89 -6.60
CA SER A 110 13.54 -2.60 -6.62
C SER A 110 13.27 -1.86 -5.30
N PRO A 111 14.23 -1.81 -4.37
CA PRO A 111 14.07 -1.07 -3.12
C PRO A 111 13.87 0.43 -3.38
N ALA A 112 13.11 1.13 -2.53
CA ALA A 112 12.77 2.55 -2.73
C ALA A 112 13.98 3.51 -2.61
N ASP A 113 14.99 3.11 -1.85
CA ASP A 113 16.22 3.88 -1.58
C ASP A 113 17.41 3.47 -2.45
N GLU A 114 17.23 2.49 -3.34
CA GLU A 114 18.28 1.95 -4.19
C GLU A 114 17.95 2.11 -5.67
N ASN A 115 18.98 2.31 -6.50
CA ASN A 115 18.84 2.35 -7.96
C ASN A 115 19.15 0.99 -8.61
N THR A 116 19.01 -0.08 -7.83
CA THR A 116 19.29 -1.46 -8.22
C THR A 116 18.01 -2.27 -8.23
N ILE A 117 17.97 -3.28 -9.09
CA ILE A 117 16.93 -4.30 -9.06
C ILE A 117 17.61 -5.61 -8.76
N THR A 118 17.14 -6.28 -7.72
CA THR A 118 17.63 -7.59 -7.29
C THR A 118 16.71 -8.65 -7.85
N GLU A 119 17.27 -9.73 -8.37
CA GLU A 119 16.52 -10.91 -8.80
C GLU A 119 15.75 -11.53 -7.63
N VAL A 120 14.52 -11.97 -7.88
CA VAL A 120 13.70 -12.67 -6.90
C VAL A 120 13.78 -14.17 -7.16
N HIS A 121 14.49 -14.88 -6.30
CA HIS A 121 14.65 -16.35 -6.36
C HIS A 121 13.83 -17.08 -5.28
N SER A 122 13.23 -16.34 -4.34
CA SER A 122 12.22 -16.85 -3.40
C SER A 122 11.19 -15.76 -3.13
N LEU A 123 9.91 -16.15 -3.09
CA LEU A 123 8.80 -15.26 -2.74
C LEU A 123 7.81 -16.06 -1.90
N SER A 124 7.65 -15.71 -0.64
CA SER A 124 6.59 -16.23 0.21
C SER A 124 5.45 -15.21 0.27
N VAL A 125 4.21 -15.70 0.25
CA VAL A 125 3.01 -14.87 0.39
C VAL A 125 2.31 -15.28 1.68
N GLU A 126 1.97 -14.29 2.49
CA GLU A 126 1.25 -14.43 3.75
C GLU A 126 -0.08 -13.65 3.65
N GLU A 127 -1.19 -14.35 3.81
CA GLU A 127 -2.49 -13.70 3.99
C GLU A 127 -2.62 -13.15 5.41
N HIS A 128 -3.24 -11.98 5.56
CA HIS A 128 -3.56 -11.44 6.86
C HIS A 128 -4.98 -10.85 6.91
N ASN A 129 -5.58 -10.87 8.09
CA ASN A 129 -6.96 -10.39 8.29
C ASN A 129 -7.05 -8.89 8.62
N ARG A 130 -5.98 -8.11 8.47
CA ARG A 130 -5.97 -6.70 8.90
C ARG A 130 -7.01 -5.84 8.17
N SER A 131 -7.24 -6.07 6.88
CA SER A 131 -8.30 -5.35 6.15
C SER A 131 -9.71 -5.78 6.56
N GLU A 132 -9.91 -7.04 6.94
CA GLU A 132 -11.19 -7.51 7.51
C GLU A 132 -11.45 -6.87 8.87
N ARG A 133 -10.45 -6.87 9.75
CA ARG A 133 -10.51 -6.19 11.05
C ARG A 133 -10.81 -4.70 10.89
N LEU A 134 -10.21 -4.04 9.89
CA LEU A 134 -10.54 -2.65 9.61
C LEU A 134 -11.98 -2.50 9.10
N ALA A 135 -12.47 -3.43 8.28
CA ALA A 135 -13.85 -3.39 7.78
C ALA A 135 -14.87 -3.45 8.94
N ASP A 136 -14.61 -4.24 9.97
CA ASP A 136 -15.46 -4.33 11.16
C ASP A 136 -15.47 -3.04 11.99
N LEU A 137 -14.32 -2.36 12.09
CA LEU A 137 -14.16 -1.17 12.93
C LEU A 137 -14.56 0.13 12.21
N LEU A 138 -14.35 0.20 10.90
CA LEU A 138 -14.43 1.44 10.13
C LEU A 138 -15.79 2.14 10.24
N PRO A 139 -16.96 1.46 10.17
CA PRO A 139 -18.26 2.10 10.39
C PRO A 139 -18.36 2.80 11.75
N ALA A 140 -17.89 2.17 12.82
CA ALA A 140 -17.94 2.74 14.16
C ALA A 140 -16.92 3.89 14.31
N ILE A 141 -15.74 3.79 13.69
CA ILE A 141 -14.77 4.90 13.60
C ILE A 141 -15.39 6.11 12.88
N ARG A 142 -16.01 5.90 11.71
CA ARG A 142 -16.71 6.95 10.95
C ARG A 142 -17.81 7.59 11.79
N SER A 143 -18.55 6.79 12.54
CA SER A 143 -19.61 7.26 13.42
C SER A 143 -19.08 8.15 14.53
N ARG A 144 -17.98 7.74 15.16
CA ARG A 144 -17.31 8.55 16.19
C ARG A 144 -16.76 9.86 15.62
N LEU A 145 -16.14 9.82 14.44
CA LEU A 145 -15.51 10.98 13.82
C LEU A 145 -16.54 12.01 13.34
N THR A 146 -17.61 11.57 12.69
CA THR A 146 -18.64 12.44 12.10
C THR A 146 -19.78 12.78 13.08
N GLY A 147 -20.05 11.93 14.07
CA GLY A 147 -21.24 12.03 14.92
C GLY A 147 -22.53 11.52 14.26
N LEU A 148 -22.44 10.92 13.07
CA LEU A 148 -23.55 10.28 12.36
C LEU A 148 -23.52 8.77 12.60
N ASP A 149 -24.64 8.08 12.45
CA ASP A 149 -24.67 6.61 12.53
C ASP A 149 -24.32 6.00 11.16
N TRP A 150 -23.14 5.40 11.05
CA TRP A 150 -22.68 4.64 9.88
C TRP A 150 -22.79 3.13 10.08
N THR A 151 -23.26 2.68 11.25
CA THR A 151 -23.41 1.26 11.58
C THR A 151 -24.78 0.70 11.22
N GLY A 152 -25.77 1.58 11.05
CA GLY A 152 -27.11 1.21 10.59
C GLY A 152 -27.22 1.01 9.07
N ASP A 153 -28.37 0.49 8.64
CA ASP A 153 -28.68 0.21 7.22
C ASP A 153 -28.85 1.47 6.35
N ALA A 154 -29.01 2.65 6.98
CA ALA A 154 -29.17 3.91 6.28
C ALA A 154 -27.79 4.52 5.99
N ASP A 155 -27.44 4.66 4.71
CA ASP A 155 -26.22 5.37 4.30
C ASP A 155 -26.35 6.85 4.71
N PRO A 156 -25.58 7.32 5.70
CA PRO A 156 -25.68 8.70 6.15
C PRO A 156 -25.30 9.64 5.00
N ARG A 157 -25.94 10.81 4.94
CA ARG A 157 -25.60 11.88 3.96
C ARG A 157 -24.88 13.03 4.66
N PRO A 158 -23.61 12.84 5.02
CA PRO A 158 -22.81 13.85 5.72
C PRO A 158 -22.65 15.11 4.86
N ALA A 159 -22.77 16.26 5.51
CA ALA A 159 -22.45 17.55 4.91
C ALA A 159 -20.92 17.74 4.80
N VAL A 160 -20.50 18.70 3.99
CA VAL A 160 -19.07 19.03 3.81
C VAL A 160 -18.39 19.35 5.15
N ASP A 161 -19.11 19.99 6.08
CA ASP A 161 -18.60 20.32 7.42
C ASP A 161 -18.33 19.07 8.27
N ASP A 162 -19.13 18.00 8.10
CA ASP A 162 -18.91 16.72 8.78
C ASP A 162 -17.61 16.08 8.29
N TRP A 163 -17.29 16.24 6.99
CA TRP A 163 -16.07 15.71 6.40
C TRP A 163 -14.83 16.35 6.99
N HIS A 164 -14.81 17.68 7.02
CA HIS A 164 -13.70 18.43 7.61
C HIS A 164 -13.60 18.21 9.12
N THR A 165 -14.73 18.03 9.81
CA THR A 165 -14.74 17.69 11.25
C THR A 165 -14.10 16.33 11.52
N ALA A 166 -14.44 15.32 10.73
CA ALA A 166 -13.85 13.99 10.84
C ALA A 166 -12.34 14.01 10.58
N ALA A 167 -11.92 14.63 9.48
CA ALA A 167 -10.50 14.76 9.14
C ALA A 167 -9.71 15.53 10.21
N ARG A 168 -10.26 16.63 10.72
CA ARG A 168 -9.64 17.41 11.80
C ARG A 168 -9.47 16.59 13.07
N ARG A 169 -10.51 15.86 13.52
CA ARG A 169 -10.43 15.02 14.73
C ARG A 169 -9.36 13.93 14.61
N LEU A 170 -9.30 13.25 13.46
CA LEU A 170 -8.26 12.23 13.24
C LEU A 170 -6.86 12.86 13.12
N SER A 171 -6.76 14.06 12.53
CA SER A 171 -5.51 14.83 12.45
C SER A 171 -5.02 15.31 13.81
N GLU A 172 -5.92 15.76 14.69
CA GLU A 172 -5.59 16.10 16.08
C GLU A 172 -5.07 14.87 16.81
N PHE A 173 -5.78 13.73 16.70
CA PHE A 173 -5.33 12.47 17.28
C PHE A 173 -3.95 12.03 16.75
N ALA A 174 -3.72 12.15 15.44
CA ALA A 174 -2.42 11.83 14.83
C ALA A 174 -1.31 12.76 15.34
N THR A 175 -1.60 14.05 15.54
CA THR A 175 -0.64 15.03 16.07
C THR A 175 -0.25 14.71 17.51
N ASP A 176 -1.23 14.34 18.34
CA ASP A 176 -0.97 13.93 19.73
C ASP A 176 -0.14 12.63 19.82
N ASN A 177 -0.02 11.89 18.70
CA ASN A 177 0.69 10.62 18.57
C ASN A 177 1.80 10.66 17.48
N GLU A 178 2.27 11.85 17.10
CA GLU A 178 3.05 12.11 15.87
C GLU A 178 4.30 11.22 15.70
N ALA A 179 4.93 10.80 16.81
CA ALA A 179 6.11 9.94 16.79
C ALA A 179 5.87 8.51 16.29
N ARG A 180 4.60 8.06 16.14
CA ARG A 180 4.27 6.66 15.84
C ARG A 180 4.00 6.36 14.37
N TYR A 181 3.62 7.36 13.57
CA TYR A 181 3.15 7.12 12.22
C TYR A 181 3.97 7.89 11.21
N SER A 182 4.36 7.21 10.15
CA SER A 182 4.79 7.90 8.92
C SER A 182 3.56 8.28 8.11
N PHE A 183 2.68 9.08 8.72
CA PHE A 183 1.51 9.68 8.10
C PHE A 183 1.30 11.09 8.67
N PRO A 184 1.77 12.15 7.97
CA PRO A 184 1.64 13.51 8.44
C PRO A 184 0.17 13.86 8.72
N PRO A 185 -0.15 14.48 9.86
CA PRO A 185 -1.52 14.88 10.17
C PRO A 185 -2.17 15.73 9.06
N ALA A 186 -1.38 16.59 8.41
CA ALA A 186 -1.83 17.39 7.27
C ALA A 186 -2.32 16.56 6.08
N ASP A 187 -1.77 15.35 5.86
CA ASP A 187 -2.15 14.48 4.74
C ASP A 187 -3.53 13.84 4.95
N ILE A 188 -4.08 13.84 6.18
CA ILE A 188 -5.45 13.38 6.49
C ILE A 188 -6.49 14.34 5.89
N ASN A 189 -6.16 15.63 5.84
CA ASN A 189 -7.05 16.69 5.34
C ASN A 189 -7.14 16.75 3.80
N ARG A 190 -6.46 15.83 3.10
CA ARG A 190 -6.59 15.69 1.64
C ARG A 190 -7.95 15.10 1.26
N ASN A 191 -8.37 15.38 0.03
CA ASN A 191 -9.66 14.95 -0.51
C ASN A 191 -9.95 13.46 -0.29
N LYS A 192 -9.11 12.53 -0.76
CA LYS A 192 -9.47 11.10 -0.67
C LYS A 192 -9.43 10.55 0.78
N PRO A 193 -8.40 10.80 1.60
CA PRO A 193 -8.42 10.40 3.01
C PRO A 193 -9.63 10.98 3.76
N THR A 194 -9.92 12.27 3.58
CA THR A 194 -11.12 12.92 4.16
C THR A 194 -12.42 12.26 3.69
N PHE A 195 -12.55 11.95 2.39
CA PHE A 195 -13.75 11.32 1.85
C PHE A 195 -13.94 9.87 2.35
N VAL A 196 -12.86 9.14 2.54
CA VAL A 196 -12.90 7.79 3.13
C VAL A 196 -13.44 7.80 4.56
N LEU A 197 -13.12 8.84 5.33
CA LEU A 197 -13.56 8.95 6.73
C LEU A 197 -15.02 9.39 6.87
N ALA A 198 -15.56 10.08 5.88
CA ALA A 198 -16.76 10.86 6.12
C ALA A 198 -17.64 11.13 4.91
N ARG A 199 -17.35 10.60 3.72
CA ARG A 199 -18.18 10.78 2.52
C ARG A 199 -18.59 9.47 1.88
N TRP A 200 -17.68 8.50 1.83
CA TRP A 200 -17.90 7.23 1.18
C TRP A 200 -18.06 6.12 2.21
N SER A 201 -19.08 5.30 2.04
CA SER A 201 -19.25 4.01 2.74
C SER A 201 -18.37 2.91 2.13
N SER A 202 -17.22 3.29 1.56
CA SER A 202 -16.29 2.36 0.91
C SER A 202 -15.82 1.26 1.87
N PRO A 203 -15.69 0.01 1.38
CA PRO A 203 -14.99 -1.06 2.08
C PRO A 203 -13.58 -0.65 2.53
N ALA A 204 -13.02 -1.40 3.48
CA ALA A 204 -11.69 -1.12 4.03
C ALA A 204 -10.59 -1.14 2.96
N VAL A 205 -10.57 -2.12 2.07
CA VAL A 205 -9.58 -2.19 0.98
C VAL A 205 -9.70 -0.99 0.05
N ASP A 206 -10.91 -0.69 -0.44
CA ASP A 206 -11.16 0.47 -1.32
C ASP A 206 -10.78 1.79 -0.66
N SER A 207 -10.98 1.89 0.66
CA SER A 207 -10.56 3.03 1.45
C SER A 207 -9.04 3.22 1.42
N LEU A 208 -8.28 2.14 1.61
CA LEU A 208 -6.81 2.16 1.50
C LEU A 208 -6.35 2.43 0.07
N VAL A 209 -7.08 1.94 -0.95
CA VAL A 209 -6.82 2.26 -2.36
C VAL A 209 -6.90 3.76 -2.61
N HIS A 210 -7.98 4.38 -2.13
CA HIS A 210 -8.19 5.82 -2.28
C HIS A 210 -7.14 6.64 -1.52
N VAL A 211 -6.74 6.20 -0.33
CA VAL A 211 -5.65 6.83 0.42
C VAL A 211 -4.35 6.73 -0.37
N GLU A 212 -3.99 5.54 -0.85
CA GLU A 212 -2.78 5.33 -1.66
C GLU A 212 -2.74 6.29 -2.85
N ASP A 213 -3.79 6.32 -3.67
CA ASP A 213 -3.86 7.20 -4.84
C ASP A 213 -3.69 8.69 -4.50
N SER A 214 -4.16 9.12 -3.33
CA SER A 214 -4.02 10.52 -2.89
C SER A 214 -2.60 10.85 -2.44
N LEU A 215 -1.83 9.84 -2.06
CA LEU A 215 -0.41 9.96 -1.71
C LEU A 215 0.46 9.88 -2.97
N LEU A 216 0.05 9.13 -4.01
CA LEU A 216 0.73 9.07 -5.32
C LEU A 216 0.87 10.45 -5.99
N ASN A 217 -0.08 11.35 -5.77
CA ASN A 217 -0.14 12.66 -6.45
C ASN A 217 0.78 13.74 -5.84
N LYS A 218 1.71 13.39 -4.94
CA LYS A 218 2.67 14.32 -4.33
C LYS A 218 3.87 14.50 -5.27
N GLU A 219 4.31 15.75 -5.53
CA GLU A 219 5.55 16.03 -6.29
C GLU A 219 6.79 15.40 -5.63
N ASP A 220 6.75 15.17 -4.31
CA ASP A 220 7.83 14.54 -3.51
C ASP A 220 7.75 12.99 -3.42
N GLY A 221 6.73 12.35 -4.00
CA GLY A 221 6.59 10.88 -4.05
C GLY A 221 6.08 10.18 -2.77
N ILE A 222 5.83 8.87 -2.90
CA ILE A 222 5.20 7.96 -1.89
C ILE A 222 6.11 7.66 -0.69
N LYS A 223 7.40 8.03 -0.73
CA LYS A 223 8.44 7.32 0.04
C LYS A 223 8.21 7.26 1.55
N GLU A 224 7.63 8.31 2.13
CA GLU A 224 7.48 8.40 3.59
C GLU A 224 6.06 8.08 4.09
N VAL A 225 5.02 8.13 3.25
CA VAL A 225 3.62 8.05 3.71
C VAL A 225 2.90 6.87 3.07
N THR A 226 2.35 5.97 3.90
CA THR A 226 1.75 4.73 3.41
C THR A 226 0.27 4.60 3.78
N PRO A 227 -0.51 3.88 2.95
CA PRO A 227 -1.84 3.41 3.34
C PRO A 227 -1.82 2.59 4.63
N GLU A 228 -0.70 1.92 4.91
CA GLU A 228 -0.57 1.10 6.10
C GLU A 228 -0.42 1.92 7.39
N ALA A 229 0.32 3.02 7.34
CA ALA A 229 0.37 3.96 8.45
C ALA A 229 -1.00 4.58 8.73
N PHE A 230 -1.81 4.82 7.69
CA PHE A 230 -3.21 5.24 7.85
C PHE A 230 -4.07 4.14 8.47
N ARG A 231 -3.90 2.87 8.07
CA ARG A 231 -4.60 1.73 8.69
C ARG A 231 -4.30 1.62 10.18
N GLU A 232 -3.04 1.70 10.59
CA GLU A 232 -2.68 1.68 12.02
C GLU A 232 -3.23 2.89 12.77
N LEU A 233 -3.16 4.09 12.18
CA LEU A 233 -3.76 5.28 12.81
C LEU A 233 -5.25 5.07 13.13
N LEU A 234 -5.98 4.38 12.25
CA LEU A 234 -7.39 4.03 12.47
C LEU A 234 -7.56 2.97 13.56
N PHE A 235 -6.66 1.99 13.65
CA PHE A 235 -6.68 1.00 14.73
C PHE A 235 -6.39 1.63 16.09
N ASP A 236 -5.34 2.42 16.21
CA ASP A 236 -5.01 3.13 17.45
C ASP A 236 -6.12 4.13 17.83
N TYR A 237 -6.74 4.79 16.85
CA TYR A 237 -7.89 5.65 17.11
C TYR A 237 -9.08 4.85 17.66
N ALA A 238 -9.34 3.67 17.09
CA ALA A 238 -10.39 2.77 17.55
C ALA A 238 -10.12 2.31 18.99
N GLU A 239 -8.90 1.83 19.28
CA GLU A 239 -8.48 1.41 20.61
C GLU A 239 -8.62 2.54 21.64
N ALA A 240 -8.09 3.73 21.34
CA ALA A 240 -8.15 4.89 22.23
C ALA A 240 -9.59 5.38 22.52
N ASN A 241 -10.54 5.05 21.65
CA ASN A 241 -11.95 5.41 21.80
C ASN A 241 -12.84 4.22 22.22
N GLY A 242 -12.27 3.05 22.50
CA GLY A 242 -13.03 1.85 22.87
C GLY A 242 -13.97 1.37 21.77
N ILE A 243 -13.57 1.50 20.51
CA ILE A 243 -14.31 1.06 19.32
C ILE A 243 -13.83 -0.34 18.93
N GLY A 244 -14.74 -1.32 18.97
CA GLY A 244 -14.44 -2.72 18.65
C GLY A 244 -14.74 -3.66 19.83
N PRO A 245 -14.68 -4.99 19.63
CA PRO A 245 -14.87 -5.94 20.72
C PRO A 245 -13.73 -5.83 21.73
N VAL A 246 -14.11 -5.80 23.02
CA VAL A 246 -13.21 -6.02 24.18
C VAL A 246 -12.78 -7.48 24.22
#